data_AF-A0AAW2P464-F1
#
_entry.id   AF-A0AAW2P464-F1
#
_cell.length_a   1.000
_cell.length_b   1.000
_cell.length_c   1.000
_cell.angle_alpha   90.00
_cell.angle_beta   90.00
_cell.angle_gamma   90.00
#
_symmetry.space_group_name_H-M   'P 1'
#
loop_
_entity.id
_entity.type
_entity.pdbx_description
1 polymer ?
#
loop_
_entity_poly.entity_id
_entity_poly.type
_entity_poly.pdbx_seq_one_letter_code
_entity_poly.pdbx_strand_id
1 'polypeptide(L)'
;MAISMTRTLPDLSKMEPLDGTNFKRWSQKLLIFFEQLEVDYVLFTDPPEITPQTTDASTAIVTTSQTVTDSSRREDELKTKYEKDNKTVRGHLLNYMTNTLFDLFVNHKSARTIWNTLESRYGGDDAGRKKYVVGK
;
A
#
# COMPACT_ATOMS: atom_id res chain seq x y z
N MET A 1 7.89 29.51 -15.33
CA MET A 1 6.63 29.63 -14.55
C MET A 1 6.24 28.24 -14.09
N ALA A 2 6.33 27.94 -12.79
CA ALA A 2 5.88 26.65 -12.27
C ALA A 2 4.35 26.69 -12.17
N ILE A 3 3.67 25.81 -12.91
CA ILE A 3 2.23 25.64 -12.80
C ILE A 3 1.99 24.98 -11.45
N SER A 4 1.55 25.76 -10.47
CA SER A 4 1.08 25.24 -9.20
C SER A 4 -0.24 24.52 -9.47
N MET A 5 -0.16 23.22 -9.72
CA MET A 5 -1.35 22.38 -9.80
C MET A 5 -1.93 22.34 -8.39
N THR A 6 -3.05 23.01 -8.18
CA THR A 6 -3.85 22.85 -6.96
C THR A 6 -4.27 21.38 -6.90
N ARG A 7 -3.50 20.55 -6.19
CA ARG A 7 -3.77 19.12 -6.05
C ARG A 7 -5.02 18.97 -5.19
N THR A 8 -6.18 18.92 -5.84
CA THR A 8 -7.46 18.71 -5.16
C THR A 8 -7.52 17.26 -4.73
N LEU A 9 -7.56 17.04 -3.41
CA LEU A 9 -7.74 15.72 -2.82
C LEU A 9 -9.03 15.08 -3.35
N PRO A 10 -8.99 13.83 -3.84
CA PRO A 10 -10.19 13.09 -4.21
C PRO A 10 -11.16 13.10 -3.04
N ASP A 11 -12.39 13.53 -3.30
CA ASP A 11 -13.46 13.44 -2.32
C ASP A 11 -13.85 11.97 -2.13
N LEU A 12 -13.24 11.34 -1.12
CA LEU A 12 -13.54 9.96 -0.74
C LEU A 12 -14.85 9.84 0.05
N SER A 13 -15.49 10.94 0.47
CA SER A 13 -16.75 10.87 1.25
C SER A 13 -17.90 10.26 0.45
N LYS A 14 -17.81 10.33 -0.89
CA LYS A 14 -18.80 9.78 -1.82
C LYS A 14 -18.36 8.44 -2.43
N MET A 15 -17.32 7.81 -1.88
CA MET A 15 -16.85 6.53 -2.40
C MET A 15 -17.72 5.39 -1.85
N GLU A 16 -18.28 4.59 -2.75
CA GLU A 16 -19.01 3.39 -2.39
C GLU A 16 -18.05 2.34 -1.80
N PRO A 17 -18.38 1.71 -0.67
CA PRO A 17 -17.56 0.64 -0.12
C PRO A 17 -17.45 -0.55 -1.07
N LEU A 18 -16.30 -1.24 -1.05
CA LEU A 18 -16.13 -2.49 -1.79
C LEU A 18 -17.04 -3.58 -1.21
N ASP A 19 -17.97 -4.07 -2.03
CA ASP A 19 -18.91 -5.15 -1.71
C ASP A 19 -18.59 -6.47 -2.46
N GLY A 20 -17.48 -6.48 -3.21
CA GLY A 20 -17.07 -7.56 -4.09
C GLY A 20 -17.39 -7.32 -5.57
N THR A 21 -18.05 -6.21 -5.90
CA THR A 21 -18.22 -5.71 -7.27
C THR A 21 -17.50 -4.38 -7.47
N ASN A 22 -17.33 -3.92 -8.73
CA ASN A 22 -16.73 -2.62 -9.05
C ASN A 22 -15.30 -2.41 -8.52
N PHE A 23 -14.54 -3.49 -8.30
CA PHE A 23 -13.20 -3.42 -7.75
C PHE A 23 -12.31 -2.46 -8.55
N LYS A 24 -12.41 -2.44 -9.89
CA LYS A 24 -11.58 -1.55 -10.72
C LYS A 24 -11.84 -0.08 -10.42
N ARG A 25 -13.09 0.32 -10.18
CA ARG A 25 -13.43 1.71 -9.84
C ARG A 25 -12.97 2.07 -8.43
N TRP A 26 -13.22 1.16 -7.49
CA TRP A 26 -12.84 1.34 -6.09
C TRP A 26 -11.32 1.43 -5.92
N SER A 27 -10.57 0.51 -6.54
CA SER A 27 -9.12 0.42 -6.45
C SER A 27 -8.44 1.65 -7.07
N GLN A 28 -8.91 2.12 -8.23
CA GLN A 28 -8.37 3.30 -8.88
C GLN A 28 -8.59 4.59 -8.07
N LYS A 29 -9.77 4.76 -7.44
CA LYS A 29 -10.02 5.92 -6.58
C LYS A 29 -9.07 5.96 -5.37
N LEU A 30 -8.82 4.81 -4.74
CA LEU A 30 -7.87 4.72 -3.64
C LEU A 30 -6.42 4.92 -4.08
N LEU A 31 -6.02 4.38 -5.24
CA LEU A 31 -4.67 4.61 -5.77
C LEU A 31 -4.38 6.08 -6.03
N ILE A 32 -5.30 6.79 -6.70
CA ILE A 32 -5.17 8.24 -6.92
C ILE A 32 -5.04 8.97 -5.58
N PHE A 33 -5.81 8.57 -4.58
CA PHE A 33 -5.73 9.16 -3.24
C PHE A 33 -4.38 8.87 -2.55
N PHE A 34 -3.85 7.65 -2.64
CA PHE A 34 -2.56 7.29 -2.06
C PHE A 34 -1.37 7.95 -2.78
N GLU A 35 -1.41 8.08 -4.10
CA GLU A 35 -0.43 8.85 -4.87
C GLU A 35 -0.43 10.33 -4.43
N GLN A 36 -1.61 10.86 -4.13
CA GLN A 36 -1.74 12.20 -3.58
C GLN A 36 -1.29 12.36 -2.11
N LEU A 37 -1.13 11.27 -1.39
CA LEU A 37 -0.52 11.25 -0.06
C LEU A 37 0.95 10.81 -0.10
N GLU A 38 1.47 10.43 -1.28
CA GLU A 38 2.82 9.88 -1.47
C GLU A 38 3.08 8.61 -0.62
N VAL A 39 2.04 7.77 -0.50
CA VAL A 39 2.07 6.51 0.26
C VAL A 39 1.70 5.27 -0.57
N ASP A 40 1.46 5.43 -1.87
CA ASP A 40 1.12 4.34 -2.79
C ASP A 40 2.24 3.29 -2.88
N TYR A 41 3.49 3.70 -2.67
CA TYR A 41 4.65 2.81 -2.63
C TYR A 41 4.49 1.64 -1.64
N VAL A 42 3.71 1.81 -0.56
CA VAL A 42 3.42 0.75 0.42
C VAL A 42 2.75 -0.47 -0.24
N LEU A 43 1.95 -0.26 -1.30
CA LEU A 43 1.23 -1.33 -1.98
C LEU A 43 2.13 -2.14 -2.92
N PHE A 44 3.22 -1.54 -3.42
CA PHE A 44 4.01 -2.11 -4.51
C PHE A 44 5.42 -2.51 -4.07
N THR A 45 5.93 -1.94 -2.99
CA THR A 45 7.28 -2.19 -2.48
C THR A 45 7.25 -3.19 -1.34
N ASP A 46 8.30 -4.01 -1.23
CA ASP A 46 8.53 -4.85 -0.06
C ASP A 46 8.82 -3.98 1.19
N PRO A 47 8.40 -4.42 2.39
CA PRO A 47 8.85 -3.78 3.62
C PRO A 47 10.39 -3.75 3.65
N PRO A 48 11.01 -2.70 4.18
CA PRO A 48 12.47 -2.65 4.31
C PRO A 48 12.95 -3.89 5.09
N GLU A 49 13.75 -4.73 4.44
CA GLU A 49 14.27 -5.97 5.02
C GLU A 49 15.23 -5.64 6.16
N ILE A 50 14.99 -6.25 7.32
CA ILE A 50 15.94 -6.25 8.43
C ILE A 50 16.94 -7.37 8.10
N THR A 51 18.07 -7.06 7.49
CA THR A 51 19.18 -8.02 7.47
C THR A 51 19.88 -7.95 8.83
N PRO A 52 19.78 -8.97 9.70
CA PRO A 52 20.79 -9.13 10.74
C PRO A 52 22.11 -9.41 10.02
N GLN A 53 23.11 -8.56 10.18
CA GLN A 53 24.47 -8.91 9.80
C GLN A 53 24.90 -10.10 10.64
N THR A 54 24.73 -11.31 10.12
CA THR A 54 25.44 -12.49 10.62
C THR A 54 26.86 -12.37 10.11
N THR A 55 27.70 -11.75 10.92
CA THR A 55 29.16 -11.73 10.75
C THR A 55 29.68 -13.15 10.92
N ASP A 56 29.86 -13.89 9.83
CA ASP A 56 30.81 -14.99 9.82
C ASP A 56 32.22 -14.40 9.58
N ALA A 57 33.07 -14.59 10.59
CA ALA A 57 34.40 -14.04 10.67
C ALA A 57 35.31 -14.60 9.57
N SER A 58 36.03 -13.73 8.85
CA SER A 58 37.51 -13.77 8.79
C SER A 58 38.11 -12.62 7.97
N THR A 59 39.10 -11.99 8.60
CA THR A 59 40.23 -11.23 8.05
C THR A 59 40.03 -9.73 7.77
N ALA A 60 40.52 -8.96 8.76
CA ALA A 60 41.03 -7.59 8.75
C ALA A 60 41.06 -6.83 7.42
N ILE A 61 40.61 -5.56 7.45
CA ILE A 61 41.47 -4.36 7.50
C ILE A 61 40.62 -3.17 8.00
N VAL A 62 41.18 -2.45 8.97
CA VAL A 62 40.73 -1.17 9.52
C VAL A 62 40.47 -0.16 8.42
N THR A 63 39.29 0.47 8.36
CA THR A 63 39.07 1.89 8.01
C THR A 63 37.58 2.26 8.14
N THR A 64 37.31 3.28 8.97
CA THR A 64 36.04 4.05 9.10
C THR A 64 35.00 3.59 10.13
N SER A 65 35.28 3.83 11.41
CA SER A 65 34.32 3.73 12.52
C SER A 65 33.31 4.91 12.60
N GLN A 66 32.99 5.57 11.47
CA GLN A 66 32.07 6.72 11.41
C GLN A 66 30.83 6.50 10.53
N THR A 67 30.73 5.40 9.79
CA THR A 67 29.62 5.13 8.84
C THR A 67 28.58 4.13 9.33
N VAL A 68 28.85 3.42 10.43
CA VAL A 68 27.97 2.38 11.01
C VAL A 68 26.79 2.95 11.80
N THR A 69 26.94 4.10 12.45
CA THR A 69 25.87 4.71 13.27
C THR A 69 24.85 5.48 12.45
N ASP A 70 25.28 6.14 11.37
CA ASP A 70 24.40 6.92 10.50
C ASP A 70 23.54 6.02 9.59
N SER A 71 24.08 4.87 9.16
CA SER A 71 23.35 3.92 8.31
C SER A 71 22.22 3.22 9.08
N SER A 72 22.48 2.77 10.31
CA SER A 72 21.47 2.15 11.18
C SER A 72 20.34 3.13 11.53
N ARG A 73 20.68 4.39 11.79
CA ARG A 73 19.70 5.44 12.11
C ARG A 73 18.78 5.75 10.93
N ARG A 74 19.34 5.85 9.72
CA ARG A 74 18.56 6.06 8.49
C ARG A 74 17.66 4.85 8.17
N GLU A 75 18.11 3.63 8.45
CA GLU A 75 17.31 2.41 8.29
C GLU A 75 16.12 2.38 9.27
N ASP A 76 16.35 2.73 10.54
CA ASP A 76 15.29 2.82 11.56
C ASP A 76 14.26 3.91 11.21
N GLU A 77 14.70 5.04 10.68
CA GLU A 77 13.83 6.13 10.22
C GLU A 77 12.96 5.69 9.02
N LEU A 78 13.55 5.02 8.02
CA LEU A 78 12.83 4.47 6.87
C LEU A 78 11.79 3.42 7.29
N LYS A 79 12.15 2.53 8.22
CA LYS A 79 11.25 1.53 8.77
C LYS A 79 10.09 2.16 9.53
N THR A 80 10.38 3.16 10.36
CA THR A 80 9.35 3.90 11.11
C THR A 80 8.40 4.62 10.16
N LYS A 81 8.93 5.25 9.10
CA LYS A 81 8.12 5.87 8.05
C LYS A 81 7.25 4.83 7.34
N TYR A 82 7.83 3.72 6.88
CA TYR A 82 7.09 2.65 6.22
C TYR A 82 5.95 2.12 7.09
N GLU A 83 6.20 1.87 8.38
CA GLU A 83 5.18 1.35 9.30
C GLU A 83 4.01 2.35 9.50
N LYS A 84 4.33 3.66 9.58
CA LYS A 84 3.30 4.71 9.66
C LYS A 84 2.46 4.76 8.39
N ASP A 85 3.10 4.75 7.24
CA ASP A 85 2.41 4.85 5.95
C ASP A 85 1.61 3.57 5.66
N ASN A 86 2.14 2.40 6.04
CA ASN A 86 1.42 1.13 6.02
C ASN A 86 0.14 1.17 6.86
N LYS A 87 0.18 1.73 8.08
CA LYS A 87 -1.02 1.90 8.91
C LYS A 87 -2.03 2.83 8.25
N THR A 88 -1.58 3.92 7.64
CA THR A 88 -2.44 4.87 6.91
C THR A 88 -3.16 4.19 5.74
N VAL A 89 -2.40 3.55 4.85
CA VAL A 89 -2.94 2.86 3.67
C VAL A 89 -3.89 1.75 4.10
N ARG A 90 -3.49 0.92 5.09
CA ARG A 90 -4.33 -0.13 5.65
C ARG A 90 -5.64 0.42 6.22
N GLY A 91 -5.58 1.52 6.97
CA GLY A 91 -6.77 2.16 7.54
C GLY A 91 -7.77 2.59 6.46
N HIS A 92 -7.29 3.19 5.38
CA HIS A 92 -8.13 3.56 4.26
C HIS A 92 -8.72 2.34 3.53
N LEU A 93 -7.93 1.30 3.26
CA LEU A 93 -8.45 0.07 2.66
C LEU A 93 -9.62 -0.49 3.48
N LEU A 94 -9.43 -0.61 4.80
CA LEU A 94 -10.44 -1.15 5.72
C LEU A 94 -11.68 -0.25 5.84
N ASN A 95 -11.51 1.07 5.88
CA ASN A 95 -12.65 2.00 6.00
C ASN A 95 -13.55 2.03 4.77
N TYR A 96 -13.02 1.67 3.60
CA TYR A 96 -13.75 1.72 2.34
C TYR A 96 -14.15 0.34 1.82
N MET A 97 -14.26 -0.66 2.68
CA MET A 97 -14.85 -1.95 2.33
C MET A 97 -16.08 -2.24 3.20
N THR A 98 -16.92 -3.17 2.79
CA THR A 98 -18.06 -3.62 3.59
C THR A 98 -17.62 -4.27 4.91
N ASN A 99 -18.48 -4.28 5.93
CA ASN A 99 -18.18 -4.90 7.24
C ASN A 99 -17.71 -6.35 7.11
N THR A 100 -18.33 -7.13 6.22
CA THR A 100 -17.91 -8.52 5.97
C THR A 100 -16.46 -8.61 5.49
N LEU A 101 -16.03 -7.72 4.59
CA LEU A 101 -14.63 -7.66 4.16
C LEU A 101 -13.72 -7.10 5.26
N PHE A 102 -14.18 -6.10 6.00
CA PHE A 102 -13.46 -5.54 7.13
C PHE A 102 -13.10 -6.64 8.14
N ASP A 103 -14.06 -7.45 8.56
CA ASP A 103 -13.85 -8.52 9.54
C ASP A 103 -12.86 -9.58 9.04
N LEU A 104 -12.84 -9.84 7.73
CA LEU A 104 -11.87 -10.74 7.11
C LEU A 104 -10.44 -10.16 7.10
N PHE A 105 -10.30 -8.86 6.87
CA PHE A 105 -8.99 -8.23 6.65
C PHE A 105 -8.42 -7.50 7.87
N VAL A 106 -9.21 -7.25 8.92
CA VAL A 106 -8.79 -6.49 10.11
C VAL A 106 -7.55 -7.09 10.80
N ASN A 107 -7.36 -8.41 10.74
CA ASN A 107 -6.21 -9.05 11.37
C ASN A 107 -4.92 -8.99 10.53
N HIS A 108 -5.00 -8.59 9.25
CA HIS A 108 -3.82 -8.44 8.40
C HIS A 108 -3.09 -7.13 8.74
N LYS A 109 -1.79 -7.22 9.06
CA LYS A 109 -0.97 -6.04 9.41
C LYS A 109 -0.41 -5.30 8.19
N SER A 110 -0.33 -5.98 7.05
CA SER A 110 0.24 -5.44 5.81
C SER A 110 -0.86 -4.95 4.87
N ALA A 111 -0.83 -3.66 4.53
CA ALA A 111 -1.71 -3.08 3.51
C ALA A 111 -1.55 -3.78 2.15
N ARG A 112 -0.30 -4.10 1.79
CA ARG A 112 0.03 -4.84 0.56
C ARG A 112 -0.61 -6.22 0.50
N THR A 113 -0.60 -6.96 1.62
CA THR A 113 -1.26 -8.27 1.68
C THR A 113 -2.76 -8.16 1.46
N ILE A 114 -3.41 -7.16 2.07
CA ILE A 114 -4.85 -6.91 1.85
C ILE A 114 -5.10 -6.57 0.38
N TRP A 115 -4.33 -5.62 -0.17
CA TRP A 115 -4.45 -5.18 -1.56
C TRP A 115 -4.31 -6.33 -2.56
N ASN A 116 -3.23 -7.11 -2.49
CA ASN A 116 -2.97 -8.22 -3.40
C ASN A 116 -4.08 -9.29 -3.31
N THR A 117 -4.60 -9.55 -2.11
CA THR A 117 -5.70 -10.49 -1.92
C THR A 117 -6.97 -10.00 -2.60
N LEU A 118 -7.31 -8.71 -2.43
CA LEU A 118 -8.47 -8.10 -3.08
C LEU A 118 -8.32 -8.10 -4.61
N GLU A 119 -7.15 -7.74 -5.13
CA GLU A 119 -6.85 -7.75 -6.56
C GLU A 119 -6.98 -9.15 -7.15
N SER A 120 -6.41 -10.17 -6.48
CA SER A 120 -6.53 -11.55 -6.94
C SER A 120 -7.97 -12.06 -6.92
N ARG A 121 -8.80 -11.61 -5.97
CA ARG A 121 -10.18 -12.10 -5.79
C ARG A 121 -11.20 -11.37 -6.66
N TYR A 122 -11.00 -10.07 -6.89
CA TYR A 122 -12.01 -9.21 -7.52
C TYR A 122 -11.51 -8.47 -8.77
N GLY A 123 -10.20 -8.46 -9.03
CA GLY A 123 -9.59 -7.78 -10.17
C GLY A 123 -9.97 -8.37 -11.52
N GLY A 124 -10.11 -9.70 -11.60
CA GLY A 124 -10.57 -10.40 -12.81
C GLY A 124 -12.09 -10.41 -12.98
N ASP A 125 -12.84 -10.45 -11.87
CA ASP A 125 -14.30 -10.62 -11.87
C ASP A 125 -15.07 -9.40 -12.42
N ASP A 126 -14.49 -8.20 -12.31
CA ASP A 126 -15.10 -6.95 -12.80
C ASP A 126 -15.09 -6.85 -14.34
N ALA A 127 -14.26 -7.64 -15.03
CA ALA A 127 -14.19 -7.70 -16.49
C ALA A 127 -15.17 -8.72 -17.12
N GLY A 128 -15.76 -9.64 -16.35
CA GLY A 128 -16.30 -10.89 -16.88
C GLY A 128 -17.82 -11.08 -16.88
N ARG A 129 -18.62 -10.19 -16.29
CA ARG A 129 -20.09 -10.39 -16.21
C ARG A 129 -20.92 -9.22 -16.75
N LYS A 130 -20.58 -8.72 -17.92
CA LYS A 130 -21.55 -8.04 -18.79
C LYS A 130 -21.79 -8.85 -20.05
N LYS A 131 -22.47 -9.97 -19.88
CA LYS A 131 -23.27 -10.57 -20.97
C LYS A 131 -24.43 -9.62 -21.22
N TYR A 132 -24.20 -8.63 -22.09
CA TYR A 132 -25.26 -7.82 -22.65
C TYR A 132 -26.22 -8.75 -23.40
N VAL A 133 -27.34 -9.09 -22.77
CA VAL A 133 -28.50 -9.57 -23.51
C VAL A 133 -29.14 -8.32 -24.11
N VAL A 134 -28.73 -7.98 -25.33
CA VAL A 134 -29.53 -7.11 -26.20
C VAL A 134 -30.64 -8.00 -26.75
N GLY A 135 -31.78 -8.01 -26.05
CA GLY A 135 -33.04 -8.53 -26.59
C GLY A 135 -33.54 -7.59 -27.68
N LYS A 136 -33.85 -8.16 -28.84
CA LYS A 136 -34.36 -7.48 -30.03
C LYS A 136 -35.85 -7.17 -29.90
#